data_AF-A0A536MAN0-F1
#
_entry.id   AF-A0A536MAN0-F1
#
_cell.length_a   1.000
_cell.length_b   1.000
_cell.length_c   1.000
_cell.angle_alpha   90.00
_cell.angle_beta   90.00
_cell.angle_gamma   90.00
#
_symmetry.space_group_name_H-M   'P 1'
#
loop_
_entity.id
_entity.type
_entity.pdbx_description
1 polymer ?
#
loop_
_entity_poly.entity_id
_entity_poly.type
_entity_poly.pdbx_seq_one_letter_code
_entity_poly.pdbx_strand_id
1 'polypeptide(L)' 'WIEGGPTDLDNLVLLCRRHHRMVHEGGWQLIKTHDQQIVTIAPTITFGELLPP' A
#
# COMPACT_ATOMS: atom_id res chain seq x y z
N TRP A 1 -4.97 -2.45 11.15
CA TRP A 1 -5.57 -1.38 11.99
C TRP A 1 -6.68 -0.71 11.19
N ILE A 2 -7.74 -0.24 11.85
CA ILE A 2 -9.13 -0.01 11.40
C ILE A 2 -10.05 -1.24 11.37
N GLU A 3 -9.56 -2.41 10.94
CA GLU A 3 -10.37 -3.64 10.90
C GLU A 3 -10.15 -4.59 12.10
N GLY A 4 -9.61 -4.10 13.22
CA GLY A 4 -9.51 -4.88 14.46
C GLY A 4 -8.53 -6.07 14.46
N GLY A 5 -7.68 -6.20 13.42
CA GLY A 5 -6.64 -7.24 13.37
C GLY A 5 -5.61 -7.17 14.50
N PRO A 6 -4.91 -8.28 14.79
CA PRO A 6 -3.92 -8.37 15.86
C PRO A 6 -2.77 -7.37 15.65
N THR A 7 -2.20 -6.90 16.77
CA THR A 7 -0.94 -6.15 16.74
C THR A 7 0.19 -7.15 16.62
N ASP A 8 0.66 -7.36 15.39
CA ASP A 8 1.72 -8.30 15.03
C ASP A 8 2.87 -7.55 14.37
N LEU A 9 4.05 -7.56 15.02
CA LEU A 9 5.26 -6.90 14.51
C LEU A 9 5.75 -7.51 13.20
N ASP A 10 5.53 -8.81 12.99
CA ASP A 10 5.96 -9.50 11.77
C ASP A 10 5.12 -9.07 10.56
N ASN A 11 3.96 -8.48 10.78
CA ASN A 11 3.12 -7.92 9.72
C ASN A 11 3.44 -6.44 9.42
N LEU A 12 4.47 -5.86 10.05
CA LEU A 12 4.86 -4.47 9.84
C LEU A 12 6.08 -4.35 8.91
N VAL A 13 6.21 -3.18 8.29
CA VAL A 13 7.37 -2.78 7.49
C VAL A 13 7.73 -1.33 7.80
N LEU A 14 9.04 -1.05 7.88
CA LEU A 14 9.53 0.31 8.10
C LEU A 14 9.58 1.07 6.77
N LEU A 15 8.95 2.24 6.75
CA LEU A 15 8.94 3.15 5.61
C LEU A 15 9.43 4.53 6.03
N CYS A 16 10.20 5.19 5.17
CA CYS A 16 10.49 6.61 5.36
C CYS A 16 9.22 7.46 5.16
N ARG A 17 9.21 8.70 5.65
CA ARG A 17 8.05 9.62 5.57
C ARG A 17 7.41 9.68 4.18
N ARG A 18 8.23 9.74 3.13
CA ARG A 18 7.75 9.83 1.74
C ARG A 18 7.01 8.55 1.31
N HIS A 19 7.59 7.37 1.52
CA HIS A 19 6.96 6.11 1.13
C HIS A 19 5.76 5.75 2.02
N HIS A 20 5.81 6.15 3.29
CA HIS A 20 4.68 6.01 4.21
C HIS A 20 3.45 6.78 3.68
N ARG A 21 3.66 8.01 3.22
CA ARG A 21 2.59 8.80 2.58
C ARG A 21 2.08 8.17 1.28
N MET A 22 2.97 7.62 0.46
CA MET A 22 2.58 6.95 -0.79
C MET A 22 1.67 5.74 -0.55
N VAL A 23 1.89 4.96 0.51
CA VAL A 23 1.04 3.82 0.86
C VAL A 23 -0.30 4.26 1.43
N HIS A 24 -0.31 5.26 2.33
CA HIS A 24 -1.58 5.70 2.95
C HIS A 24 -2.44 6.60 2.07
N GLU A 25 -1.85 7.46 1.26
CA GLU A 25 -2.57 8.48 0.48
C GLU A 25 -2.40 8.31 -1.02
N GLY A 26 -1.29 7.69 -1.47
CA GLY A 26 -0.94 7.58 -2.88
C GLY A 26 -1.44 6.31 -3.56
N GLY A 27 -2.21 5.45 -2.87
CA GLY A 27 -2.76 4.22 -3.43
C GLY A 27 -1.73 3.10 -3.70
N TRP A 28 -0.50 3.24 -3.20
CA TRP A 28 0.50 2.18 -3.32
C TRP A 28 0.18 1.02 -2.37
N GLN A 29 0.33 -0.20 -2.87
CA GLN A 29 0.17 -1.41 -2.06
C GLN A 29 1.51 -2.09 -1.83
N LEU A 30 1.63 -2.75 -0.67
CA LEU A 30 2.79 -3.55 -0.30
C LEU A 30 2.33 -4.99 -0.06
N ILE A 31 3.05 -5.95 -0.63
CA ILE A 31 2.88 -7.37 -0.34
C ILE A 31 4.16 -7.85 0.34
N LYS A 32 4.02 -8.41 1.54
CA LYS A 32 5.07 -9.18 2.20
C LYS A 32 4.89 -10.64 1.81
N THR A 33 5.87 -11.18 1.08
CA THR A 33 5.87 -12.58 0.64
C THR A 33 6.33 -13.51 1.78
N HIS A 34 6.13 -14.82 1.59
CA HIS A 34 6.58 -15.83 2.57
C HIS A 34 8.11 -15.84 2.76
N ASP A 35 8.88 -15.48 1.73
CA ASP A 35 10.34 -15.30 1.78
C ASP A 35 10.76 -13.91 2.30
N GLN A 36 9.85 -13.20 2.97
CA GLN A 36 10.07 -11.90 3.60
C GLN A 36 10.49 -10.78 2.63
N GLN A 37 10.20 -10.93 1.35
CA GLN A 37 10.40 -9.87 0.36
C GLN A 37 9.22 -8.91 0.39
N ILE A 38 9.51 -7.64 0.15
CA ILE A 38 8.49 -6.60 0.00
C ILE A 38 8.34 -6.29 -1.48
N VAL A 39 7.17 -6.60 -2.03
CA VAL A 39 6.80 -6.25 -3.40
C VAL A 39 5.90 -5.02 -3.37
N THR A 40 6.27 -3.99 -4.14
CA THR A 40 5.48 -2.76 -4.28
C THR A 40 4.59 -2.84 -5.51
N ILE A 41 3.31 -2.56 -5.36
CA ILE A 41 2.37 -2.44 -6.48
C ILE A 41 2.01 -0.97 -6.62
N ALA A 42 2.29 -0.42 -7.81
CA ALA A 42 1.92 0.95 -8.14
C ALA A 42 0.41 1.05 -8.37
N PRO A 43 -0.24 2.16 -7.99
CA PRO A 43 -1.63 2.39 -8.32
C PRO A 43 -1.82 2.46 -9.84
N THR A 44 -2.93 1.90 -10.33
CA THR A 44 -3.37 2.14 -11.70
C THR A 44 -3.87 3.58 -11.81
N ILE A 45 -3.20 4.40 -12.61
CA ILE A 45 -3.70 5.74 -12.95
C ILE A 45 -4.31 5.67 -14.35
N THR A 46 -5.64 5.66 -14.41
CA THR A 46 -6.36 5.82 -15.68
C THR A 46 -6.38 7.31 -16.02
N PHE A 47 -5.57 7.71 -16.99
CA PHE A 47 -5.67 9.04 -17.58
C PHE A 47 -6.75 9.03 -18.68
N GLY A 48 -7.86 9.74 -18.48
CA GLY A 48 -8.81 10.03 -19.56
C GLY A 48 -10.21 9.40 -19.51
N GLU A 49 -10.63 8.78 -18.41
CA GLU A 49 -12.08 8.52 -18.24
C GLU A 49 -12.77 9.81 -17.76
N LEU A 50 -13.03 10.69 -18.74
CA LEU A 50 -14.12 11.66 -18.63
C LEU A 50 -15.40 10.87 -18.29
N LEU A 51 -16.09 11.35 -17.26
CA LEU A 51 -17.40 10.92 -16.76
C LEU A 51 -18.34 10.36 -17.86
N PRO A 52 -19.15 9.32 -17.57
CA PRO A 52 -20.24 8.95 -18.46
C PRO A 52 -21.31 10.07 -18.49
N PRO A 53 -22.18 10.11 -19.51
CA PRO A 53 -23.29 11.05 -19.54
C PRO A 53 -24.25 10.88 -18.35
#